data_AF-M6UYJ1-F1
#
_entry.id   AF-M6UYJ1-F1
#
_cell.length_a   1.000
_cell.length_b   1.000
_cell.length_c   1.000
_cell.angle_alpha   90.00
_cell.angle_beta   90.00
_cell.angle_gamma   90.00
#
_symmetry.space_group_name_H-M   'P 1'
#
loop_
_entity.id
_entity.type
_entity.pdbx_description
1 polymer ?
#
loop_
_entity_poly.entity_id
_entity_poly.type
_entity_poly.pdbx_seq_one_letter_code
_entity_poly.pdbx_strand_id
1 'polypeptide(L)'
;MRKNILKLVTTCMIILAFNVCKVNDHEEEDDIITLSLVHSLDQSSGNCAFVQKLFWSGVDFLYYYTSFSTKPKKDCDFNKIMGSDLASRKKIIEGNYNKITELANTLHCSEATKTLITDFKNDELTITQTQYDNLRAKIRFFPVSDFRTEAITQLSSSTHPLTSFGFSAEEIKALNRLTVEQGENAGFRELLAAFAEETLDTTCSNALTDSNRSLFPSFYGLDPDANTKAKITGISNNGSASAICTYGGQTVASARCATLNYEY
;
A
#
# COMPACT_ATOMS: atom_id res chain seq x y z
N MET A 1 12.68 -31.87 -16.65
CA MET A 1 13.58 -32.35 -15.57
C MET A 1 15.01 -31.78 -15.61
N ARG A 2 15.68 -31.63 -16.77
CA ARG A 2 17.05 -31.05 -16.85
C ARG A 2 17.22 -29.63 -16.25
N LYS A 3 16.20 -28.75 -16.33
CA LYS A 3 16.25 -27.38 -15.76
C LYS A 3 16.24 -27.34 -14.22
N ASN A 4 15.60 -28.31 -13.57
CA ASN A 4 15.56 -28.40 -12.11
C ASN A 4 16.82 -29.05 -11.54
N ILE A 5 17.41 -29.99 -12.30
CA ILE A 5 18.72 -30.57 -11.99
C ILE A 5 19.81 -29.50 -12.10
N LEU A 6 19.76 -28.62 -13.11
CA LEU A 6 20.74 -27.53 -13.23
C LEU A 6 20.66 -26.57 -12.03
N LYS A 7 19.46 -26.20 -11.58
CA LYS A 7 19.28 -25.42 -10.34
C LYS A 7 19.86 -26.14 -9.12
N LEU A 8 19.57 -27.44 -8.96
CA LEU A 8 20.08 -28.23 -7.83
C LEU A 8 21.60 -28.41 -7.86
N VAL A 9 22.19 -28.60 -9.06
CA VAL A 9 23.64 -28.73 -9.26
C VAL A 9 24.34 -27.40 -9.03
N THR A 10 23.75 -26.27 -9.43
CA THR A 10 24.26 -24.94 -9.09
C THR A 10 24.21 -24.72 -7.57
N THR A 11 23.11 -25.11 -6.90
CA THR A 11 23.00 -25.04 -5.43
C THR A 11 24.04 -25.93 -4.74
N CYS A 12 24.30 -27.14 -5.22
CA CYS A 12 25.31 -28.03 -4.65
C CYS A 12 26.76 -27.58 -4.94
N MET A 13 27.05 -27.02 -6.12
CA MET A 13 28.36 -26.45 -6.45
C MET A 13 28.68 -25.24 -5.58
N ILE A 14 27.67 -24.43 -5.27
CA ILE A 14 27.75 -23.29 -4.34
C ILE A 14 28.05 -23.81 -2.92
N ILE A 15 27.34 -24.85 -2.45
CA ILE A 15 27.58 -25.50 -1.14
C ILE A 15 28.99 -26.12 -1.03
N LEU A 16 29.52 -26.70 -2.11
CA LEU A 16 30.87 -27.28 -2.11
C LEU A 16 31.97 -26.20 -2.13
N ALA A 17 31.78 -25.10 -2.86
CA ALA A 17 32.68 -23.95 -2.81
C ALA A 17 32.75 -23.34 -1.38
N PHE A 18 31.63 -23.36 -0.64
CA PHE A 18 31.56 -22.93 0.76
C PHE A 18 32.31 -23.83 1.76
N ASN A 19 32.47 -25.13 1.47
CA ASN A 19 33.19 -26.04 2.38
C ASN A 19 34.71 -25.98 2.19
N VAL A 20 35.20 -25.69 0.99
CA VAL A 20 36.66 -25.57 0.73
C VAL A 20 37.22 -24.25 1.29
N CYS A 21 36.39 -23.20 1.38
CA CYS A 21 36.79 -21.95 2.03
C CYS A 21 36.68 -21.97 3.57
N LYS A 22 36.28 -23.10 4.18
CA LYS A 22 36.08 -23.22 5.64
C LYS A 22 37.25 -23.82 6.42
N VAL A 23 38.43 -23.95 5.81
CA VAL A 23 39.60 -24.50 6.51
C VAL A 23 40.57 -23.43 7.01
N ASN A 24 40.53 -22.20 6.49
CA ASN A 24 41.39 -21.13 6.99
C ASN A 24 40.60 -19.87 7.30
N ASP A 25 40.72 -19.50 8.57
CA ASP A 25 40.77 -18.13 9.07
C ASP A 25 39.44 -17.43 9.41
N HIS A 26 39.28 -17.35 10.73
CA HIS A 26 38.78 -16.23 11.52
C HIS A 26 37.29 -15.88 11.44
N GLU A 27 36.65 -16.26 12.55
CA GLU A 27 35.47 -15.68 13.20
C GLU A 27 35.20 -14.22 12.81
N GLU A 28 34.09 -13.95 12.10
CA GLU A 28 33.12 -12.85 12.35
C GLU A 28 32.10 -12.54 11.21
N GLU A 29 32.13 -13.18 10.03
CA GLU A 29 31.32 -12.68 8.87
C GLU A 29 30.18 -13.58 8.32
N ASP A 30 29.72 -14.61 9.05
CA ASP A 30 28.65 -15.53 8.57
C ASP A 30 27.24 -14.89 8.48
N ASP A 31 26.98 -13.78 9.18
CA ASP A 31 25.67 -13.07 9.14
C ASP A 31 25.53 -12.09 7.95
N ILE A 32 26.64 -11.53 7.46
CA ILE A 32 26.61 -10.49 6.41
C ILE A 32 26.25 -11.09 5.03
N ILE A 33 26.62 -12.35 4.79
CA ILE A 33 26.42 -13.01 3.49
C ILE A 33 24.99 -13.57 3.34
N THR A 34 24.40 -14.07 4.43
CA THR A 34 22.99 -14.51 4.47
C THR A 34 22.04 -13.32 4.39
N LEU A 35 22.35 -12.21 5.06
CA LEU A 35 21.60 -10.96 4.97
C LEU A 35 21.64 -10.39 3.54
N SER A 36 22.79 -10.44 2.88
CA SER A 36 22.97 -9.90 1.52
C SER A 36 22.18 -10.66 0.45
N LEU A 37 21.94 -11.96 0.61
CA LEU A 37 21.16 -12.79 -0.32
C LEU A 37 19.64 -12.68 -0.14
N VAL A 38 19.14 -12.48 1.09
CA VAL A 38 17.72 -12.19 1.36
C VAL A 38 17.37 -10.74 0.98
N HIS A 39 18.27 -9.79 1.22
CA HIS A 39 18.09 -8.39 0.81
C HIS A 39 18.06 -8.22 -0.73
N SER A 40 18.70 -9.12 -1.47
CA SER A 40 18.78 -9.04 -2.94
C SER A 40 17.58 -9.64 -3.68
N LEU A 41 16.69 -10.40 -3.01
CA LEU A 41 15.61 -11.16 -3.68
C LEU A 41 14.16 -10.69 -3.40
N ASP A 42 13.87 -9.84 -2.41
CA ASP A 42 12.48 -9.36 -2.17
C ASP A 42 12.30 -7.83 -2.18
N GLN A 43 13.35 -7.06 -2.53
CA GLN A 43 13.27 -5.60 -2.73
C GLN A 43 12.52 -5.16 -4.01
N SER A 44 11.91 -6.08 -4.77
CA SER A 44 10.88 -5.73 -5.77
C SER A 44 9.56 -5.25 -5.13
N SER A 45 9.42 -5.35 -3.80
CA SER A 45 8.23 -4.95 -3.04
C SER A 45 8.50 -3.79 -2.07
N GLY A 46 9.29 -2.79 -2.50
CA GLY A 46 9.44 -1.56 -1.71
C GLY A 46 8.08 -0.88 -1.59
N ASN A 47 7.60 -0.62 -0.38
CA ASN A 47 6.38 0.14 -0.19
C ASN A 47 6.75 1.62 -0.26
N CYS A 48 5.96 2.40 -0.97
CA CYS A 48 6.13 3.84 -1.01
C CYS A 48 5.24 4.46 0.07
N ALA A 49 5.82 5.20 1.00
CA ALA A 49 5.05 6.06 1.88
C ALA A 49 4.83 7.40 1.21
N PHE A 50 3.63 7.95 1.29
CA PHE A 50 3.41 9.36 1.02
C PHE A 50 3.13 10.07 2.33
N VAL A 51 3.82 11.19 2.52
CA VAL A 51 3.63 12.09 3.64
C VAL A 51 2.98 13.36 3.12
N GLN A 52 1.81 13.66 3.64
CA GLN A 52 1.08 14.88 3.37
C GLN A 52 1.22 15.84 4.55
N LYS A 53 1.68 17.05 4.22
CA LYS A 53 1.70 18.21 5.10
C LYS A 53 0.27 18.73 5.27
N LEU A 54 -0.30 18.59 6.46
CA LEU A 54 -1.64 19.10 6.80
C LEU A 54 -1.54 20.31 7.74
N PHE A 55 -2.44 21.26 7.53
CA PHE A 55 -2.56 22.47 8.35
C PHE A 55 -3.95 22.50 8.95
N TRP A 56 -4.03 22.80 10.25
CA TRP A 56 -5.30 23.17 10.89
C TRP A 56 -5.40 24.71 10.90
N SER A 57 -6.55 25.26 10.52
CA SER A 57 -6.71 26.71 10.42
C SER A 57 -6.59 27.42 11.77
N GLY A 58 -5.94 28.58 11.78
CA GLY A 58 -6.06 29.59 12.85
C GLY A 58 -4.77 29.92 13.59
N VAL A 59 -3.82 28.99 13.71
CA VAL A 59 -2.51 29.23 14.35
C VAL A 59 -1.57 28.16 13.78
N ASP A 60 -0.34 28.52 13.39
CA ASP A 60 0.64 27.70 12.65
C ASP A 60 0.96 26.32 13.28
N PHE A 61 0.03 25.38 13.17
CA PHE A 61 0.16 24.02 13.68
C PHE A 61 0.25 23.05 12.51
N LEU A 62 1.42 22.44 12.45
CA LEU A 62 1.79 21.54 11.39
C LEU A 62 1.69 20.10 11.88
N TYR A 63 0.91 19.28 11.20
CA TYR A 63 0.98 17.82 11.36
C TYR A 63 1.15 17.14 10.01
N TYR A 64 1.77 15.97 10.05
CA TYR A 64 2.05 15.16 8.88
C TYR A 64 1.21 13.90 8.93
N TYR A 65 0.49 13.63 7.85
CA TYR A 65 -0.25 12.40 7.62
C TYR A 65 0.60 11.50 6.72
N THR A 66 0.87 10.29 7.16
CA THR A 66 1.62 9.30 6.39
C THR A 66 0.72 8.14 6.07
N SER A 67 0.64 7.76 4.81
CA SER A 67 -0.01 6.52 4.37
C SER A 67 0.89 5.80 3.37
N PHE A 68 0.63 4.51 3.20
CA PHE A 68 1.52 3.60 2.51
C PHE A 68 0.84 3.02 1.28
N SER A 69 1.65 2.75 0.28
CA SER A 69 1.20 2.20 -0.98
C SER A 69 2.05 0.99 -1.37
N THR A 70 1.46 0.09 -2.15
CA THR A 70 2.15 -1.07 -2.72
C THR A 70 3.10 -0.69 -3.86
N LYS A 71 3.22 0.60 -4.23
CA LYS A 71 4.09 1.07 -5.31
C LYS A 71 5.56 0.81 -4.97
N PRO A 72 6.35 0.23 -5.90
CA PRO A 72 7.76 -0.06 -5.68
C PRO A 72 8.56 1.17 -5.24
N LYS A 73 9.55 0.97 -4.37
CA LYS A 73 10.51 2.01 -3.94
C LYS A 73 11.09 2.84 -5.10
N LYS A 74 11.44 2.19 -6.22
CA LYS A 74 11.96 2.88 -7.42
C LYS A 74 10.98 3.89 -8.05
N ASP A 75 9.69 3.72 -7.78
CA ASP A 75 8.60 4.55 -8.30
C ASP A 75 8.05 5.50 -7.23
N CYS A 76 8.68 5.53 -6.06
CA CYS A 76 8.35 6.41 -4.94
C CYS A 76 8.85 7.85 -5.17
N ASP A 77 8.31 8.48 -6.21
CA ASP A 77 8.62 9.83 -6.63
C ASP A 77 7.33 10.59 -6.96
N PHE A 78 7.29 11.87 -6.61
CA PHE A 78 6.12 12.71 -6.86
C PHE A 78 5.76 12.76 -8.35
N ASN A 79 6.73 12.92 -9.24
CA ASN A 79 6.43 13.08 -10.67
C ASN A 79 5.89 11.79 -11.28
N LYS A 80 6.33 10.63 -10.78
CA LYS A 80 5.83 9.32 -11.23
C LYS A 80 4.42 9.03 -10.74
N ILE A 81 4.08 9.42 -9.52
CA ILE A 81 2.79 9.09 -8.89
C ILE A 81 1.74 10.17 -9.16
N MET A 82 2.13 11.44 -9.09
CA MET A 82 1.24 12.59 -9.18
C MET A 82 1.37 13.36 -10.50
N GLY A 83 2.37 13.05 -11.34
CA GLY A 83 2.64 13.75 -12.60
C GLY A 83 3.73 14.82 -12.45
N SER A 84 4.57 14.97 -13.47
CA SER A 84 5.67 15.94 -13.54
C SER A 84 5.21 17.39 -13.65
N ASP A 85 3.99 17.59 -14.12
CA ASP A 85 3.37 18.88 -14.42
C ASP A 85 1.84 18.77 -14.34
N LEU A 86 1.14 19.90 -14.52
CA LEU A 86 -0.32 19.95 -14.49
C LEU A 86 -0.97 19.05 -15.57
N ALA A 87 -0.39 18.98 -16.77
CA ALA A 87 -0.97 18.22 -17.88
C ALA A 87 -0.88 16.70 -17.64
N SER A 88 0.26 16.22 -17.16
CA SER A 88 0.47 14.83 -16.74
C SER A 88 -0.39 14.46 -15.54
N ARG A 89 -0.55 15.37 -14.55
CA ARG A 89 -1.52 15.15 -13.45
C ARG A 89 -2.93 14.94 -13.98
N LYS A 90 -3.41 15.79 -14.90
CA LYS A 90 -4.74 15.64 -15.51
C LYS A 90 -4.90 14.31 -16.25
N LYS A 91 -3.87 13.86 -16.98
CA LYS A 91 -3.88 12.53 -17.62
C LYS A 91 -3.96 11.38 -16.62
N ILE A 92 -3.28 11.48 -15.49
CA ILE A 92 -3.35 10.47 -14.41
C ILE A 92 -4.76 10.44 -13.82
N ILE A 93 -5.35 11.61 -13.51
CA ILE A 93 -6.74 11.73 -13.05
C ILE A 93 -7.68 11.05 -14.05
N GLU A 94 -7.61 11.45 -15.32
CA GLU A 94 -8.45 10.89 -16.38
C GLU A 94 -8.30 9.36 -16.49
N GLY A 95 -7.07 8.85 -16.50
CA GLY A 95 -6.80 7.41 -16.55
C GLY A 95 -7.39 6.64 -15.38
N ASN A 96 -7.23 7.16 -14.15
CA ASN A 96 -7.76 6.53 -12.95
C ASN A 96 -9.30 6.51 -12.95
N TYR A 97 -9.94 7.64 -13.25
CA TYR A 97 -11.41 7.69 -13.30
C TYR A 97 -11.98 6.85 -14.45
N ASN A 98 -11.31 6.78 -15.60
CA ASN A 98 -11.74 5.89 -16.69
C ASN A 98 -11.68 4.42 -16.27
N LYS A 99 -10.70 4.01 -15.45
CA LYS A 99 -10.64 2.65 -14.87
C LYS A 99 -11.78 2.39 -13.89
N ILE A 100 -12.15 3.38 -13.08
CA ILE A 100 -13.30 3.30 -12.17
C ILE A 100 -14.61 3.19 -12.97
N THR A 101 -14.77 3.98 -14.03
CA THR A 101 -15.94 3.89 -14.94
C THR A 101 -16.02 2.53 -15.64
N GLU A 102 -14.89 2.00 -16.13
CA GLU A 102 -14.82 0.66 -16.74
C GLU A 102 -15.28 -0.42 -15.75
N LEU A 103 -14.81 -0.34 -14.50
CA LEU A 103 -15.23 -1.24 -13.43
C LEU A 103 -16.72 -1.07 -13.10
N ALA A 104 -17.23 0.16 -13.01
CA ALA A 104 -18.65 0.44 -12.74
C ALA A 104 -19.56 -0.14 -13.83
N ASN A 105 -19.14 -0.08 -15.09
CA ASN A 105 -19.86 -0.72 -16.20
C ASN A 105 -19.83 -2.24 -16.10
N THR A 106 -18.67 -2.82 -15.77
CA THR A 106 -18.49 -4.27 -15.60
C THR A 106 -19.36 -4.83 -14.47
N LEU A 107 -19.52 -4.07 -13.39
CA LEU A 107 -20.33 -4.45 -12.23
C LEU A 107 -21.78 -3.97 -12.33
N HIS A 108 -22.19 -3.44 -13.49
CA HIS A 108 -23.55 -2.98 -13.76
C HIS A 108 -24.09 -1.99 -12.72
N CYS A 109 -23.23 -1.10 -12.23
CA CYS A 109 -23.64 -0.03 -11.31
C CYS A 109 -24.69 0.88 -11.97
N SER A 110 -25.49 1.54 -11.14
CA SER A 110 -26.57 2.43 -11.56
C SER A 110 -26.04 3.64 -12.35
N GLU A 111 -26.93 4.26 -13.13
CA GLU A 111 -26.60 5.49 -13.86
C GLU A 111 -26.29 6.66 -12.92
N ALA A 112 -26.87 6.68 -11.71
CA ALA A 112 -26.55 7.68 -10.69
C ALA A 112 -25.08 7.57 -10.26
N THR A 113 -24.60 6.36 -9.95
CA THR A 113 -23.20 6.08 -9.62
C THR A 113 -22.26 6.50 -10.75
N LYS A 114 -22.58 6.14 -12.00
CA LYS A 114 -21.76 6.49 -13.17
C LYS A 114 -21.71 7.99 -13.43
N THR A 115 -22.83 8.68 -13.23
CA THR A 115 -22.91 10.15 -13.34
C THR A 115 -22.03 10.79 -12.28
N LEU A 116 -22.11 10.35 -11.03
CA LEU A 116 -21.29 10.87 -9.93
C LEU A 116 -19.78 10.69 -10.19
N ILE A 117 -19.35 9.51 -10.68
CA ILE A 117 -17.95 9.27 -11.08
C ILE A 117 -17.51 10.27 -12.17
N THR A 118 -18.40 10.53 -13.13
CA THR A 118 -18.12 11.45 -14.24
C THR A 118 -18.01 12.89 -13.76
N ASP A 119 -18.90 13.32 -12.88
CA ASP A 119 -18.90 14.66 -12.30
C ASP A 119 -17.63 14.89 -11.48
N PHE A 120 -17.27 13.96 -10.58
CA PHE A 120 -16.02 14.02 -9.83
C PHE A 120 -14.79 14.05 -10.74
N LYS A 121 -14.76 13.25 -11.82
CA LYS A 121 -13.68 13.30 -12.81
C LYS A 121 -13.57 14.70 -13.42
N ASN A 122 -14.69 15.26 -13.87
CA ASN A 122 -14.71 16.57 -14.52
C ASN A 122 -14.27 17.67 -13.55
N ASP A 123 -14.73 17.62 -12.30
CA ASP A 123 -14.34 18.54 -11.25
C ASP A 123 -12.84 18.45 -10.93
N GLU A 124 -12.29 17.24 -10.77
CA GLU A 124 -10.85 17.08 -10.55
C GLU A 124 -10.01 17.57 -11.74
N LEU A 125 -10.50 17.43 -12.98
CA LEU A 125 -9.84 17.94 -14.17
C LEU A 125 -9.83 19.48 -14.26
N THR A 126 -10.66 20.18 -13.46
CA THR A 126 -10.61 21.65 -13.33
C THR A 126 -9.42 22.16 -12.53
N ILE A 127 -8.61 21.27 -11.93
CA ILE A 127 -7.41 21.62 -11.17
C ILE A 127 -6.56 22.68 -11.89
N THR A 128 -6.21 23.72 -11.14
CA THR A 128 -5.42 24.88 -11.58
C THR A 128 -3.93 24.66 -11.33
N GLN A 129 -3.08 25.46 -11.98
CA GLN A 129 -1.63 25.45 -11.75
C GLN A 129 -1.29 25.70 -10.27
N THR A 130 -1.90 26.70 -9.65
CA THR A 130 -1.71 27.02 -8.23
C THR A 130 -2.08 25.85 -7.31
N GLN A 131 -3.16 25.12 -7.61
CA GLN A 131 -3.53 23.93 -6.83
C GLN A 131 -2.53 22.78 -7.03
N TYR A 132 -2.05 22.55 -8.25
CA TYR A 132 -1.00 21.55 -8.52
C TYR A 132 0.32 21.88 -7.80
N ASP A 133 0.77 23.13 -7.86
CA ASP A 133 2.00 23.57 -7.19
C ASP A 133 1.87 23.43 -5.66
N ASN A 134 0.69 23.72 -5.10
CA ASN A 134 0.39 23.50 -3.69
C ASN A 134 0.40 22.01 -3.31
N LEU A 135 -0.08 21.10 -4.17
CA LEU A 135 0.02 19.65 -3.94
C LEU A 135 1.49 19.23 -3.89
N ARG A 136 2.30 19.69 -4.85
CA ARG A 136 3.74 19.42 -4.92
C ARG A 136 4.49 19.93 -3.70
N ALA A 137 4.10 21.08 -3.16
CA ALA A 137 4.69 21.64 -1.95
C ALA A 137 4.30 20.89 -0.67
N LYS A 138 3.13 20.21 -0.66
CA LYS A 138 2.58 19.56 0.53
C LYS A 138 2.83 18.06 0.61
N ILE A 139 3.07 17.38 -0.51
CA ILE A 139 3.20 15.93 -0.54
C ILE A 139 4.64 15.55 -0.83
N ARG A 140 5.19 14.68 -0.01
CA ARG A 140 6.50 14.04 -0.21
C ARG A 140 6.33 12.53 -0.24
N PHE A 141 7.21 11.87 -0.98
CA PHE A 141 7.22 10.41 -1.09
C PHE A 141 8.53 9.89 -0.51
N PHE A 142 8.43 8.86 0.32
CA PHE A 142 9.56 8.24 0.99
C PHE A 142 9.56 6.73 0.74
N PRO A 143 10.67 6.18 0.26
CA PRO A 143 10.76 4.74 0.12
C PRO A 143 10.91 4.09 1.50
N VAL A 144 10.08 3.10 1.81
CA VAL A 144 10.20 2.32 3.05
C VAL A 144 10.55 0.86 2.76
N SER A 145 11.27 0.24 3.69
CA SER A 145 11.75 -1.15 3.57
C SER A 145 10.60 -2.15 3.66
N ASP A 146 9.73 -2.01 4.67
CA ASP A 146 8.52 -2.83 4.83
C ASP A 146 7.40 -2.01 5.51
N PHE A 147 6.26 -1.90 4.84
CA PHE A 147 5.05 -1.26 5.34
C PHE A 147 4.65 -1.80 6.70
N ARG A 148 4.68 -3.13 6.90
CA ARG A 148 4.25 -3.74 8.16
C ARG A 148 5.17 -3.32 9.30
N THR A 149 6.47 -3.20 9.04
CA THR A 149 7.42 -2.70 10.05
C THR A 149 7.11 -1.27 10.45
N GLU A 150 6.77 -0.42 9.48
CA GLU A 150 6.39 0.97 9.75
C GLU A 150 5.04 1.07 10.46
N ALA A 151 4.08 0.31 9.98
CA ALA A 151 2.69 0.33 10.39
C ALA A 151 2.41 -0.47 11.67
N ILE A 152 3.38 -1.25 12.17
CA ILE A 152 3.08 -2.29 13.16
C ILE A 152 2.43 -1.70 14.41
N THR A 153 2.93 -0.57 14.88
CA THR A 153 2.40 0.11 16.08
C THR A 153 0.90 0.36 15.99
N GLN A 154 0.41 0.75 14.81
CA GLN A 154 -1.00 0.98 14.61
C GLN A 154 -1.77 -0.32 14.38
N LEU A 155 -1.27 -1.19 13.50
CA LEU A 155 -1.95 -2.44 13.14
C LEU A 155 -2.06 -3.41 14.33
N SER A 156 -1.13 -3.34 15.28
CA SER A 156 -1.13 -4.10 16.53
C SER A 156 -1.67 -3.31 17.73
N SER A 157 -2.26 -2.13 17.52
CA SER A 157 -2.88 -1.37 18.60
C SER A 157 -4.11 -2.11 19.14
N SER A 158 -4.42 -1.94 20.43
CA SER A 158 -5.56 -2.61 21.07
C SER A 158 -6.92 -2.24 20.46
N THR A 159 -6.99 -1.13 19.72
CA THR A 159 -8.19 -0.67 19.03
C THR A 159 -8.28 -1.16 17.58
N HIS A 160 -7.21 -1.75 17.05
CA HIS A 160 -7.19 -2.23 15.67
C HIS A 160 -7.90 -3.59 15.57
N PRO A 161 -8.76 -3.82 14.55
CA PRO A 161 -9.51 -5.06 14.43
C PRO A 161 -8.65 -6.33 14.37
N LEU A 162 -7.44 -6.27 13.78
CA LEU A 162 -6.51 -7.41 13.76
C LEU A 162 -6.17 -7.88 15.18
N THR A 163 -5.95 -6.96 16.11
CA THR A 163 -5.70 -7.29 17.52
C THR A 163 -6.93 -7.93 18.16
N SER A 164 -8.13 -7.41 17.87
CA SER A 164 -9.40 -8.00 18.35
C SER A 164 -9.65 -9.41 17.80
N PHE A 165 -9.14 -9.73 16.61
CA PHE A 165 -9.16 -11.10 16.08
C PHE A 165 -8.10 -12.02 16.72
N GLY A 166 -7.20 -11.47 17.55
CA GLY A 166 -6.19 -12.24 18.29
C GLY A 166 -4.84 -12.35 17.57
N PHE A 167 -4.53 -11.46 16.63
CA PHE A 167 -3.18 -11.40 16.05
C PHE A 167 -2.19 -10.71 17.00
N SER A 168 -1.00 -11.31 17.13
CA SER A 168 0.19 -10.67 17.70
C SER A 168 0.89 -9.77 16.67
N ALA A 169 1.79 -8.90 17.13
CA ALA A 169 2.57 -8.03 16.25
C ALA A 169 3.44 -8.84 15.26
N GLU A 170 4.03 -9.94 15.72
CA GLU A 170 4.85 -10.86 14.93
C GLU A 170 4.02 -11.53 13.83
N GLU A 171 2.79 -11.96 14.16
CA GLU A 171 1.89 -12.55 13.18
C GLU A 171 1.44 -11.52 12.14
N ILE A 172 1.16 -10.27 12.53
CA ILE A 172 0.82 -9.19 11.59
C ILE A 172 1.99 -8.92 10.62
N LYS A 173 3.23 -8.89 11.13
CA LYS A 173 4.43 -8.75 10.28
C LYS A 173 4.64 -9.91 9.31
N ALA A 174 4.03 -11.07 9.55
CA ALA A 174 4.14 -12.23 8.68
C ALA A 174 3.04 -12.31 7.60
N LEU A 175 1.96 -11.52 7.70
CA LEU A 175 0.83 -11.57 6.75
C LEU A 175 1.22 -11.13 5.34
N ASN A 176 0.67 -11.79 4.32
CA ASN A 176 0.93 -11.45 2.92
C ASN A 176 0.47 -10.02 2.57
N ARG A 177 1.10 -9.44 1.54
CA ARG A 177 0.75 -8.13 0.98
C ARG A 177 0.17 -8.28 -0.41
N LEU A 178 -0.66 -7.32 -0.81
CA LEU A 178 -1.09 -7.19 -2.19
C LEU A 178 0.13 -6.90 -3.08
N THR A 179 0.14 -7.50 -4.28
CA THR A 179 1.05 -7.07 -5.34
C THR A 179 0.73 -5.63 -5.79
N VAL A 180 1.63 -5.01 -6.57
CA VAL A 180 1.43 -3.66 -7.11
C VAL A 180 0.11 -3.56 -7.87
N GLU A 181 -0.13 -4.48 -8.80
CA GLU A 181 -1.33 -4.54 -9.63
C GLU A 181 -2.60 -4.78 -8.79
N GLN A 182 -2.53 -5.69 -7.82
CA GLN A 182 -3.64 -5.94 -6.90
C GLN A 182 -3.96 -4.70 -6.05
N GLY A 183 -2.93 -3.96 -5.59
CA GLY A 183 -3.12 -2.73 -4.82
C GLY A 183 -3.74 -1.60 -5.64
N GLU A 184 -3.32 -1.43 -6.90
CA GLU A 184 -3.96 -0.47 -7.82
C GLU A 184 -5.43 -0.82 -8.07
N ASN A 185 -5.71 -2.09 -8.35
CA ASN A 185 -7.08 -2.58 -8.57
C ASN A 185 -7.95 -2.41 -7.31
N ALA A 186 -7.41 -2.71 -6.13
CA ALA A 186 -8.08 -2.48 -4.86
C ALA A 186 -8.44 -0.99 -4.66
N GLY A 187 -7.51 -0.07 -4.97
CA GLY A 187 -7.77 1.37 -4.88
C GLY A 187 -8.91 1.83 -5.78
N PHE A 188 -9.00 1.34 -7.03
CA PHE A 188 -10.14 1.66 -7.91
C PHE A 188 -11.47 1.12 -7.38
N ARG A 189 -11.45 -0.07 -6.77
CA ARG A 189 -12.64 -0.72 -6.19
C ARG A 189 -13.16 0.01 -4.97
N GLU A 190 -12.28 0.51 -4.11
CA GLU A 190 -12.66 1.31 -2.94
C GLU A 190 -13.27 2.64 -3.32
N LEU A 191 -12.70 3.32 -4.32
CA LEU A 191 -13.30 4.54 -4.85
C LEU A 191 -14.68 4.26 -5.46
N LEU A 192 -14.84 3.17 -6.20
CA LEU A 192 -16.16 2.76 -6.70
C LEU A 192 -17.13 2.46 -5.56
N ALA A 193 -16.69 1.79 -4.50
CA ALA A 193 -17.50 1.50 -3.33
C ALA A 193 -17.99 2.79 -2.65
N ALA A 194 -17.13 3.80 -2.52
CA ALA A 194 -17.50 5.11 -1.96
C ALA A 194 -18.56 5.82 -2.83
N PHE A 195 -18.42 5.81 -4.16
CA PHE A 195 -19.43 6.38 -5.06
C PHE A 195 -20.76 5.62 -5.01
N ALA A 196 -20.71 4.29 -4.92
CA ALA A 196 -21.89 3.46 -4.79
C ALA A 196 -22.60 3.70 -3.44
N GLU A 197 -21.84 3.89 -2.36
CA GLU A 197 -22.39 4.22 -1.04
C GLU A 197 -23.08 5.59 -1.05
N GLU A 198 -22.43 6.62 -1.59
CA GLU A 198 -22.97 7.99 -1.68
C GLU A 198 -24.30 8.04 -2.46
N THR A 199 -24.44 7.19 -3.47
CA THR A 199 -25.66 7.08 -4.30
C THR A 199 -26.64 6.01 -3.82
N LEU A 200 -26.34 5.33 -2.71
CA LEU A 200 -27.12 4.22 -2.14
C LEU A 200 -27.33 3.04 -3.13
N ASP A 201 -26.37 2.83 -4.03
CA ASP A 201 -26.36 1.79 -5.04
C ASP A 201 -25.95 0.42 -4.44
N THR A 202 -26.91 -0.19 -3.77
CA THR A 202 -26.74 -1.51 -3.13
C THR A 202 -26.41 -2.63 -4.12
N THR A 203 -26.87 -2.55 -5.37
CA THR A 203 -26.56 -3.55 -6.40
C THR A 203 -25.08 -3.52 -6.74
N CYS A 204 -24.54 -2.33 -7.02
CA CYS A 204 -23.12 -2.13 -7.29
C CYS A 204 -22.26 -2.55 -6.09
N SER A 205 -22.68 -2.18 -4.87
CA SER A 205 -21.97 -2.50 -3.62
C SER A 205 -21.90 -4.01 -3.35
N ASN A 206 -23.00 -4.74 -3.60
CA ASN A 206 -23.04 -6.19 -3.48
C ASN A 206 -22.17 -6.86 -4.55
N ALA A 207 -22.26 -6.42 -5.81
CA ALA A 207 -21.44 -6.94 -6.91
C ALA A 207 -19.93 -6.72 -6.66
N LEU A 208 -19.55 -5.56 -6.12
CA LEU A 208 -18.19 -5.27 -5.66
C LEU A 208 -17.75 -6.26 -4.57
N THR A 209 -18.57 -6.45 -3.55
CA THR A 209 -18.29 -7.35 -2.42
C THR A 209 -18.07 -8.79 -2.89
N ASP A 210 -18.94 -9.31 -3.75
CA ASP A 210 -18.82 -10.66 -4.32
C ASP A 210 -17.59 -10.80 -5.23
N SER A 211 -17.29 -9.76 -6.02
CA SER A 211 -16.09 -9.72 -6.85
C SER A 211 -14.82 -9.72 -6.00
N ASN A 212 -14.79 -8.96 -4.90
CA ASN A 212 -13.63 -8.86 -4.00
C ASN A 212 -13.36 -10.20 -3.28
N ARG A 213 -14.41 -10.90 -2.83
CA ARG A 213 -14.29 -12.26 -2.26
C ARG A 213 -13.50 -13.20 -3.17
N SER A 214 -13.71 -13.09 -4.49
CA SER A 214 -13.05 -13.94 -5.48
C SER A 214 -11.63 -13.51 -5.83
N LEU A 215 -11.36 -12.20 -5.86
CA LEU A 215 -10.09 -11.65 -6.33
C LEU A 215 -9.05 -11.44 -5.22
N PHE A 216 -9.50 -11.28 -3.97
CA PHE A 216 -8.64 -11.02 -2.82
C PHE A 216 -8.92 -11.99 -1.68
N PRO A 217 -9.04 -13.31 -1.92
CA PRO A 217 -9.43 -14.25 -0.88
C PRO A 217 -8.47 -14.19 0.31
N SER A 218 -9.03 -14.19 1.52
CA SER A 218 -8.30 -14.14 2.79
C SER A 218 -7.51 -12.86 3.05
N PHE A 219 -7.69 -11.79 2.25
CA PHE A 219 -7.11 -10.48 2.54
C PHE A 219 -8.04 -9.64 3.40
N TYR A 220 -7.62 -9.35 4.63
CA TYR A 220 -8.34 -8.45 5.52
C TYR A 220 -8.47 -7.05 4.89
N GLY A 221 -9.66 -6.46 5.00
CA GLY A 221 -10.01 -5.16 4.42
C GLY A 221 -10.56 -5.21 3.00
N LEU A 222 -10.48 -6.36 2.30
CA LEU A 222 -11.04 -6.54 0.96
C LEU A 222 -11.99 -7.73 0.86
N ASP A 223 -11.61 -8.89 1.42
CA ASP A 223 -12.47 -10.06 1.47
C ASP A 223 -13.47 -9.95 2.64
N PRO A 224 -14.79 -9.89 2.37
CA PRO A 224 -15.81 -9.81 3.43
C PRO A 224 -15.80 -11.03 4.37
N ASP A 225 -15.28 -12.17 3.92
CA ASP A 225 -15.22 -13.40 4.70
C ASP A 225 -13.93 -13.51 5.54
N ALA A 226 -12.93 -12.65 5.30
CA ALA A 226 -11.69 -12.57 6.06
C ALA A 226 -11.90 -11.82 7.40
N ASN A 227 -12.79 -12.36 8.23
CA ASN A 227 -13.30 -11.74 9.46
C ASN A 227 -12.93 -12.49 10.76
N THR A 228 -12.04 -13.48 10.67
CA THR A 228 -11.47 -14.18 11.82
C THR A 228 -9.99 -14.47 11.58
N LYS A 229 -9.22 -14.67 12.65
CA LYS A 229 -7.79 -15.00 12.56
C LYS A 229 -7.49 -16.19 11.65
N ALA A 230 -8.32 -17.23 11.69
CA ALA A 230 -8.14 -18.43 10.87
C ALA A 230 -8.35 -18.21 9.36
N LYS A 231 -9.08 -17.15 8.97
CA LYS A 231 -9.42 -16.85 7.58
C LYS A 231 -8.54 -15.76 6.97
N ILE A 232 -7.77 -15.05 7.78
CA ILE A 232 -6.93 -13.94 7.35
C ILE A 232 -5.51 -14.46 7.09
N THR A 233 -5.04 -14.35 5.85
CA THR A 233 -3.68 -14.72 5.44
C THR A 233 -2.91 -13.56 4.79
N GLY A 234 -3.60 -12.45 4.54
CA GLY A 234 -3.01 -11.21 4.03
C GLY A 234 -3.74 -9.98 4.56
N ILE A 235 -3.11 -8.82 4.37
CA ILE A 235 -3.67 -7.50 4.68
C ILE A 235 -3.66 -6.64 3.43
N SER A 236 -4.74 -5.89 3.21
CA SER A 236 -4.70 -4.78 2.25
C SER A 236 -4.01 -3.57 2.90
N ASN A 237 -3.45 -2.68 2.08
CA ASN A 237 -2.89 -1.42 2.57
C ASN A 237 -3.96 -0.30 2.63
N ASN A 238 -5.23 -0.67 2.53
CA ASN A 238 -6.32 0.24 2.23
C ASN A 238 -7.51 0.02 3.19
N GLY A 239 -8.45 0.98 3.18
CA GLY A 239 -9.66 0.91 4.00
C GLY A 239 -9.35 0.68 5.47
N SER A 240 -10.05 -0.27 6.11
CA SER A 240 -9.89 -0.64 7.52
C SER A 240 -8.59 -1.38 7.85
N ALA A 241 -7.83 -1.81 6.84
CA ALA A 241 -6.50 -2.40 7.00
C ALA A 241 -5.37 -1.38 6.72
N SER A 242 -5.71 -0.15 6.33
CA SER A 242 -4.73 0.90 6.08
C SER A 242 -4.03 1.30 7.37
N ALA A 243 -2.72 1.51 7.27
CA ALA A 243 -1.97 2.15 8.33
C ALA A 243 -1.68 3.60 7.97
N ILE A 244 -2.04 4.47 8.91
CA ILE A 244 -1.92 5.90 8.91
C ILE A 244 -1.09 6.28 10.13
N CYS A 245 0.08 6.86 9.88
CA CYS A 245 0.88 7.49 10.92
C CYS A 245 0.72 9.00 10.90
N THR A 246 0.71 9.60 12.09
CA THR A 246 0.62 11.04 12.30
C THR A 246 1.82 11.54 13.11
N TYR A 247 2.42 12.64 12.66
CA TYR A 247 3.56 13.31 13.32
C TYR A 247 3.29 14.80 13.50
N GLY A 248 3.89 15.43 14.52
CA GLY A 248 3.77 16.87 14.80
C GLY A 248 3.20 17.21 16.18
N GLY A 249 2.89 18.50 16.39
CA GLY A 249 2.63 19.09 17.72
C GLY A 249 1.18 19.05 18.25
N GLN A 250 0.38 18.05 17.89
CA GLN A 250 -1.05 17.95 18.28
C GLN A 250 -1.34 16.69 19.11
N THR A 251 -2.43 16.68 19.88
CA THR A 251 -2.98 15.50 20.58
C THR A 251 -3.40 14.36 19.62
N VAL A 252 -3.56 14.67 18.33
CA VAL A 252 -3.92 13.74 17.24
C VAL A 252 -2.67 13.09 16.57
N ALA A 253 -1.47 13.60 16.86
CA ALA A 253 -0.19 13.01 16.41
C ALA A 253 0.23 11.84 17.32
N SER A 254 -0.67 10.88 17.49
CA SER A 254 -0.57 9.79 18.48
C SER A 254 -0.06 8.47 17.90
N ALA A 255 -0.01 8.34 16.57
CA ALA A 255 0.38 7.10 15.88
C ALA A 255 1.66 7.31 15.06
N ARG A 256 2.81 6.94 15.62
CA ARG A 256 4.11 7.10 14.95
C ARG A 256 4.58 5.79 14.32
N CYS A 257 5.16 5.87 13.12
CA CYS A 257 5.79 4.73 12.44
C CYS A 257 7.27 4.63 12.81
N ALA A 258 7.79 3.40 12.82
CA ALA A 258 9.07 3.06 13.41
C ALA A 258 10.27 3.83 12.81
N THR A 259 10.39 3.91 11.48
CA THR A 259 11.59 4.50 10.83
C THR A 259 11.38 5.91 10.31
N LEU A 260 10.15 6.31 10.00
CA LEU A 260 9.83 7.68 9.59
C LEU A 260 9.89 8.69 10.75
N ASN A 261 9.98 8.21 12.00
CA ASN A 261 10.26 9.02 13.20
C ASN A 261 11.53 9.87 13.13
N TYR A 262 12.54 9.46 12.37
CA TYR A 262 13.81 10.20 12.30
C TYR A 262 13.78 11.33 11.26
N GLU A 263 12.77 11.35 10.40
CA GLU A 263 12.60 12.33 9.32
C GLU A 263 11.72 13.52 9.73
N TYR A 264 11.04 13.46 10.89
CA TYR A 264 10.03 14.40 11.38
C TYR A 264 10.06 14.62 12.90
#